data_AF-A0A7C7QVD7-F1
#
_entry.id   AF-A0A7C7QVD7-F1
#
_cell.length_a   1.000
_cell.length_b   1.000
_cell.length_c   1.000
_cell.angle_alpha   90.00
_cell.angle_beta   90.00
_cell.angle_gamma   90.00
#
_symmetry.space_group_name_H-M   'P 1'
#
loop_
_entity.id
_entity.type
_entity.pdbx_description
1 polymer ?
#
loop_
_entity_poly.entity_id
_entity_poly.type
_entity_poly.pdbx_seq_one_letter_code
_entity_poly.pdbx_strand_id
1 'polypeptide(L)'
;MKAISAPFAVCDVGEERILPSYLELYYQGELARRIKRAYALLESCTLCPRECGVNRLAGQQGFCRAGPEPKVAKRLKRTAQVSLRVNPAVDPRTHDHIATGKAES
;
A
#
# COMPACT_ATOMS: atom_id res chain seq x y z
N MET A 1 33.53 -3.91 -0.37
CA MET A 1 32.16 -3.61 -0.85
C MET A 1 31.44 -2.92 0.29
N LYS A 2 31.14 -1.62 0.16
CA LYS A 2 30.63 -0.82 1.28
C LYS A 2 29.21 -1.27 1.63
N ALA A 3 29.01 -1.66 2.89
CA ALA A 3 27.69 -1.76 3.49
C ALA A 3 27.05 -0.35 3.43
N ILE A 4 26.04 -0.20 2.58
CA ILE A 4 25.20 1.00 2.58
C ILE A 4 24.33 0.85 3.82
N SER A 5 24.70 1.52 4.91
CA SER A 5 23.91 1.58 6.13
C SER A 5 22.57 2.22 5.80
N ALA A 6 21.52 1.42 5.62
CA ALA A 6 20.18 1.89 5.33
C ALA A 6 19.59 2.53 6.61
N PRO A 7 19.37 3.85 6.65
CA PRO A 7 18.90 4.55 7.85
C PRO A 7 17.36 4.53 7.95
N PHE A 8 16.66 3.65 7.22
CA PHE A 8 15.23 3.76 7.02
C PHE A 8 14.48 2.49 7.42
N ALA A 9 13.63 2.63 8.44
CA ALA A 9 12.54 1.75 8.84
C ALA A 9 12.90 0.25 8.97
N VAL A 10 13.69 -0.07 10.00
CA VAL A 10 13.61 -1.40 10.62
C VAL A 10 12.40 -1.39 11.56
N CYS A 11 11.50 -2.36 11.41
CA CYS A 11 10.53 -2.65 12.44
C CYS A 11 11.27 -3.47 13.49
N ASP A 12 11.63 -2.87 14.63
CA ASP A 12 12.26 -3.58 15.73
C ASP A 12 11.24 -4.53 16.39
N VAL A 13 11.21 -5.79 15.95
CA VAL A 13 10.44 -6.86 16.60
C VAL A 13 11.44 -7.80 17.26
N GLY A 14 11.88 -7.46 18.47
CA GLY A 14 12.93 -8.22 19.17
C GLY A 14 14.33 -8.06 18.56
N GLU A 15 15.21 -9.04 18.79
CA GLU A 15 16.65 -8.99 18.46
C GLU A 15 16.98 -9.27 16.97
N GLU A 16 15.95 -9.37 16.11
CA GLU A 16 16.07 -9.67 14.69
C GLU A 16 15.62 -8.50 13.81
N ARG A 17 16.51 -8.03 12.92
CA ARG A 17 16.22 -6.96 11.96
C ARG A 17 15.43 -7.51 10.77
N ILE A 18 14.11 -7.35 10.79
CA ILE A 18 13.24 -7.67 9.66
C ILE A 18 13.20 -6.48 8.70
N LEU A 19 13.70 -6.65 7.47
CA LEU A 19 13.54 -5.64 6.43
C LEU A 19 12.10 -5.67 5.91
N PRO A 20 11.48 -4.50 5.67
CA PRO A 20 10.28 -4.42 4.86
C PRO A 20 10.47 -5.09 3.50
N SER A 21 9.49 -5.90 3.08
CA SER A 21 9.56 -6.67 1.84
C SER A 21 9.82 -5.83 0.58
N TYR A 22 9.37 -4.58 0.54
CA TYR A 22 9.65 -3.69 -0.60
C TYR A 22 11.14 -3.34 -0.73
N LEU A 23 11.89 -3.28 0.37
CA LEU A 23 13.34 -3.04 0.36
C LEU A 23 14.09 -4.27 -0.12
N GLU A 24 13.69 -5.46 0.29
CA GLU A 24 14.25 -6.71 -0.23
C GLU A 24 14.08 -6.80 -1.75
N LEU A 25 12.86 -6.53 -2.25
CA LEU A 25 12.58 -6.51 -3.68
C LEU A 25 13.38 -5.44 -4.43
N TYR A 26 13.67 -4.31 -3.78
CA TYR A 26 14.51 -3.26 -4.34
C TYR A 26 15.95 -3.73 -4.50
N TYR A 27 16.56 -4.29 -3.45
CA TYR A 27 17.94 -4.79 -3.50
C TYR A 27 18.10 -5.98 -4.45
N GLN A 28 17.08 -6.81 -4.61
CA GLN A 28 17.04 -7.90 -5.59
C GLN A 28 16.79 -7.43 -7.03
N GLY A 29 16.51 -6.14 -7.27
CA GLY A 29 16.18 -5.59 -8.58
C GLY A 29 14.81 -6.03 -9.13
N GLU A 30 14.04 -6.82 -8.38
CA GLU A 30 12.69 -7.25 -8.74
C GLU A 30 11.71 -6.07 -8.79
N LEU A 31 11.88 -5.10 -7.88
CA LEU A 31 11.04 -3.91 -7.89
C LEU A 31 11.14 -3.14 -9.21
N ALA A 32 12.35 -3.01 -9.77
CA ALA A 32 12.56 -2.38 -11.07
C ALA A 32 11.88 -3.15 -12.22
N ARG A 33 11.91 -4.49 -12.18
CA ARG A 33 11.20 -5.33 -13.16
C ARG A 33 9.69 -5.15 -13.09
N ARG A 34 9.12 -5.09 -11.89
CA ARG A 34 7.68 -4.84 -11.68
C ARG A 34 7.27 -3.46 -12.16
N ILE A 35 8.07 -2.44 -11.90
CA ILE A 35 7.83 -1.07 -12.39
C ILE A 35 7.73 -1.09 -13.92
N LYS A 36 8.70 -1.69 -14.62
CA LYS A 36 8.67 -1.77 -16.10
C LYS A 36 7.39 -2.46 -16.62
N ARG A 37 6.98 -3.59 -16.02
CA ARG A 37 5.75 -4.28 -16.39
C ARG A 37 4.50 -3.43 -16.14
N ALA A 38 4.46 -2.71 -15.02
CA ALA A 38 3.35 -1.83 -14.69
C ALA A 38 3.20 -0.70 -15.73
N TYR A 39 4.30 -0.08 -16.16
CA TYR A 39 4.27 0.95 -17.20
C TYR A 39 3.85 0.39 -18.56
N ALA A 40 4.33 -0.79 -18.96
CA ALA A 40 3.86 -1.43 -20.20
C ALA A 40 2.35 -1.69 -20.18
N LEU A 41 1.80 -2.10 -19.03
CA LEU A 41 0.35 -2.30 -18.87
C LEU A 41 -0.45 -0.98 -18.99
N LEU A 42 0.16 0.17 -18.75
CA LEU A 42 -0.50 1.47 -18.92
C LEU A 42 -0.68 1.89 -20.38
N GLU A 43 0.04 1.27 -21.33
CA GLU A 43 -0.13 1.50 -22.77
C GLU A 43 -1.45 0.94 -23.29
N SER A 44 -1.98 -0.12 -22.66
CA SER A 44 -3.32 -0.66 -22.89
C SER A 44 -3.97 -1.07 -21.58
N CYS A 45 -4.56 -0.10 -20.88
CA CYS A 45 -4.90 -0.34 -19.49
C CYS A 45 -6.11 -1.25 -19.26
N THR A 46 -5.85 -2.32 -18.49
CA THR A 46 -6.83 -3.29 -17.99
C THR A 46 -6.99 -3.32 -16.46
N LEU A 47 -6.49 -2.31 -15.74
CA LEU A 47 -6.48 -2.29 -14.26
C LEU A 47 -7.86 -2.24 -13.59
N CYS A 48 -8.88 -1.72 -14.28
CA CYS A 48 -10.23 -1.68 -13.75
C CYS A 48 -11.07 -2.81 -14.37
N PRO A 49 -12.15 -3.28 -13.70
CA PRO A 49 -13.01 -4.36 -14.21
C PRO A 49 -13.68 -4.09 -15.57
N ARG A 50 -13.57 -2.86 -16.08
CA ARG A 50 -14.10 -2.46 -17.39
C ARG A 50 -13.10 -2.61 -18.53
N GLU A 51 -11.83 -2.89 -18.21
CA GLU A 51 -10.76 -3.17 -19.18
C GLU A 51 -10.72 -2.19 -20.36
N CYS A 52 -10.73 -0.89 -20.07
CA CYS A 52 -10.94 0.14 -21.10
C CYS A 52 -9.87 0.21 -22.20
N GLY A 53 -8.71 -0.41 -22.03
CA GLY A 53 -7.66 -0.51 -23.06
C GLY A 53 -6.99 0.80 -23.46
N VAL A 54 -7.34 1.93 -22.84
CA VAL A 54 -6.78 3.25 -23.17
C VAL A 54 -5.28 3.32 -22.87
N ASN A 55 -4.57 4.13 -23.66
CA ASN A 55 -3.16 4.42 -23.43
C ASN A 55 -3.01 5.60 -22.45
N ARG A 56 -2.73 5.28 -21.19
CA ARG A 56 -2.54 6.31 -20.14
C ARG A 56 -1.26 7.12 -20.34
N LEU A 57 -0.22 6.53 -20.94
CA LEU A 57 1.05 7.22 -21.19
C LEU A 57 0.90 8.28 -22.29
N ALA A 58 -0.07 8.11 -23.20
CA ALA A 58 -0.48 9.12 -24.17
C ALA A 58 -1.45 10.17 -23.60
N GLY A 59 -1.72 10.15 -22.29
CA GLY A 59 -2.64 11.09 -21.62
C GLY A 59 -4.13 10.76 -21.77
N GLN A 60 -4.48 9.61 -22.37
CA GLN A 60 -5.88 9.21 -22.52
C GLN A 60 -6.49 8.81 -21.18
N GLN A 61 -7.78 9.08 -21.01
CA GLN A 61 -8.52 8.73 -19.80
C GLN A 61 -9.70 7.83 -20.16
N GLY A 62 -9.78 6.69 -19.46
CA GLY A 62 -10.93 5.79 -19.57
C GLY A 62 -12.04 6.19 -18.60
N PHE A 63 -13.01 5.29 -18.43
CA PHE A 63 -14.16 5.49 -17.54
C PHE A 63 -13.77 5.87 -16.10
N CYS A 64 -12.68 5.30 -15.59
CA CYS A 64 -12.18 5.57 -14.23
C CYS A 64 -11.56 6.97 -14.05
N ARG A 65 -11.33 7.72 -15.14
CA ARG A 65 -10.71 9.06 -15.15
C ARG A 65 -9.32 9.12 -14.49
N ALA A 66 -8.66 7.97 -14.31
CA ALA A 66 -7.27 7.90 -13.86
C ALA A 66 -6.32 8.23 -15.01
N GLY A 67 -5.34 9.09 -14.75
CA GLY A 67 -4.24 9.44 -15.67
C GLY A 67 -3.01 8.55 -15.48
N PRO A 68 -1.85 8.93 -16.06
CA PRO A 68 -0.61 8.17 -15.94
C PRO A 68 -0.03 8.17 -14.52
N GLU A 69 -0.30 9.23 -13.75
CA GLU A 69 0.13 9.32 -12.36
C GLU A 69 -0.95 8.82 -11.40
N PRO A 70 -0.58 7.98 -10.42
CA PRO A 70 -1.51 7.50 -9.40
C PRO A 70 -1.91 8.66 -8.47
N LYS A 71 -3.22 8.78 -8.20
CA LYS A 71 -3.75 9.72 -7.20
C LYS A 71 -4.03 8.97 -5.91
N VAL A 72 -3.42 9.39 -4.80
CA VAL A 72 -3.63 8.80 -3.47
C VAL A 72 -4.52 9.74 -2.65
N ALA A 73 -5.64 9.24 -2.15
CA ALA A 73 -6.51 10.01 -1.26
C ALA A 73 -5.91 10.09 0.16
N LYS A 74 -5.97 11.28 0.76
CA LYS A 74 -5.35 11.58 2.07
C LYS A 74 -6.00 10.85 3.26
N ARG A 75 -7.28 10.48 3.15
CA ARG A 75 -8.06 9.74 4.16
C ARG A 75 -9.44 9.37 3.61
N LEU A 76 -9.79 8.08 3.53
CA LEU A 76 -11.19 7.68 3.54
C LEU A 76 -11.66 7.82 4.99
N LYS A 77 -12.25 8.97 5.36
CA LYS A 77 -13.05 9.03 6.58
C LYS A 77 -14.28 8.15 6.37
N ARG A 78 -14.12 6.83 6.48
CA ARG A 78 -15.26 5.96 6.79
C ARG A 78 -15.61 6.25 8.25
N THR A 79 -16.40 7.29 8.49
CA THR A 79 -17.39 7.22 9.57
C THR A 79 -18.50 6.27 9.12
N ALA A 80 -18.13 5.05 8.75
CA ALA A 80 -19.07 3.96 8.82
C ALA A 80 -18.92 3.45 10.24
N GLN A 81 -20.02 3.35 10.99
CA GLN A 81 -20.09 2.53 12.19
C GLN A 81 -19.83 1.09 11.75
N VAL A 82 -18.56 0.75 11.53
CA VAL A 82 -18.12 -0.63 11.44
C VAL A 82 -17.90 -1.03 12.88
N SER A 83 -18.78 -1.89 13.38
CA SER A 83 -18.53 -2.65 14.59
C SER A 83 -17.28 -3.50 14.34
N LEU A 84 -16.12 -2.96 14.70
CA LEU A 84 -14.90 -3.73 14.79
C LEU A 84 -15.18 -4.86 15.79
N ARG A 85 -15.18 -6.12 15.32
CA ARG A 85 -15.14 -7.27 16.21
C ARG A 85 -13.78 -7.28 16.89
N VAL A 86 -13.66 -6.54 17.99
CA VAL A 86 -12.50 -6.63 18.86
C VAL A 86 -12.57 -7.98 19.57
N ASN A 87 -11.49 -8.76 19.49
CA ASN A 87 -11.39 -10.02 20.23
C ASN A 87 -11.49 -9.71 21.73
N PRO A 88 -12.48 -10.24 22.48
CA PRO A 88 -12.68 -9.91 23.89
C PRO A 88 -11.52 -10.36 24.80
N ALA A 89 -10.63 -11.24 24.31
CA ALA A 89 -9.43 -11.67 25.03
C ALA A 89 -8.25 -10.66 24.93
N VAL A 90 -8.39 -9.58 24.16
CA VAL A 90 -7.31 -8.60 23.94
C VAL A 90 -7.70 -7.27 24.57
N ASP A 91 -6.99 -6.86 25.63
CA ASP A 91 -7.15 -5.53 26.21
C ASP A 91 -6.52 -4.48 25.27
N PRO A 92 -7.30 -3.53 24.74
CA PRO A 92 -6.80 -2.49 23.86
C PRO A 92 -5.86 -1.50 24.54
N ARG A 93 -5.89 -1.40 25.88
CA ARG A 93 -4.97 -0.53 26.65
C ARG A 93 -3.55 -1.08 26.74
N THR A 94 -3.37 -2.37 26.43
CA THR A 94 -2.06 -3.02 26.42
C THR A 94 -1.44 -3.08 25.03
N HIS A 95 -2.14 -2.57 24.00
CA HIS A 95 -1.71 -2.64 22.61
C HIS A 95 -2.02 -1.32 21.87
N ASP A 96 -1.03 -0.43 21.79
CA ASP A 96 -1.15 0.93 21.22
C ASP A 96 -1.60 0.97 19.75
N HIS A 97 -1.55 -0.16 19.04
CA HIS A 97 -1.95 -0.29 17.65
C HIS A 97 -3.43 -0.61 17.47
N ILE A 98 -4.15 -0.92 18.55
CA ILE A 98 -5.56 -1.29 18.54
C ILE A 98 -6.39 -0.06 18.92
N ALA A 99 -6.89 0.67 17.91
CA ALA A 99 -7.83 1.75 18.13
C ALA A 99 -9.20 1.19 18.54
N THR A 100 -9.56 1.27 19.82
CA THR A 100 -10.93 1.05 20.26
C THR A 100 -11.85 2.15 19.72
N GLY A 101 -12.86 1.77 18.96
CA GLY A 101 -14.02 2.63 18.74
C GLY A 101 -14.70 2.95 20.08
N LYS A 102 -15.41 4.09 20.16
CA LYS A 102 -16.14 4.50 21.37
C LYS A 102 -17.03 3.36 21.88
N ALA A 103 -17.01 3.13 23.19
CA ALA A 103 -18.04 2.33 23.86
C ALA A 103 -19.40 3.01 23.62
N GLU A 104 -20.37 2.26 23.09
CA GLU A 104 -21.75 2.71 22.98
C GLU A 104 -22.37 2.75 24.40
N SER A 105 -23.06 3.86 24.70
CA SER A 105 -23.81 4.12 25.93
C SER A 105 -25.21 3.54 25.87
#